data_AF-S7WTN3-F1
#
_entry.id   AF-S7WTN3-F1
#
_cell.length_a   1.000
_cell.length_b   1.000
_cell.length_c   1.000
_cell.angle_alpha   90.00
_cell.angle_beta   90.00
_cell.angle_gamma   90.00
#
_symmetry.space_group_name_H-M   'P 1'
#
loop_
_entity.id
_entity.type
_entity.pdbx_description
1 polymer ?
#
loop_
_entity_poly.entity_id
_entity_poly.type
_entity_poly.pdbx_seq_one_letter_code
_entity_poly.pdbx_strand_id
1 'polypeptide(L)'
;MNIFLATVTSFFFGFLMTPVLILILKKIKFTEAPGGRRIHAGSIPSMGGIAIVFATFVGLFAWLSFDQIVETRYFLVGLAIMFSVGLRDDLIELTALQKLVGQSIPAFFVIVMADIRISSLYGFMGVYEIPYLISVAVTFFAILVLTNSFNLIDGADGLAGSLSLVTLSILGFWFYTAGMISYSLISFTLVGGIFSIFSI
;
A
#
# COMPACT_ATOMS: atom_id res chain seq x y z
N MET A 1 3.35 -13.13 19.43
CA MET A 1 3.41 -11.93 20.29
C MET A 1 3.72 -10.68 19.47
N ASN A 2 4.80 -10.66 18.68
CA ASN A 2 5.23 -9.46 17.93
C ASN A 2 4.19 -8.96 16.90
N ILE A 3 3.46 -9.85 16.20
CA ILE A 3 2.46 -9.44 15.21
C ILE A 3 1.32 -8.64 15.85
N PHE A 4 0.73 -9.16 16.93
CA PHE A 4 -0.36 -8.47 17.63
C PHE A 4 0.09 -7.09 18.13
N LEU A 5 1.27 -7.00 18.74
CA LEU A 5 1.80 -5.74 19.24
C LEU A 5 2.13 -4.76 18.10
N ALA A 6 2.63 -5.24 16.96
CA ALA A 6 2.87 -4.43 15.77
C ALA A 6 1.56 -3.86 15.20
N THR A 7 0.51 -4.67 15.12
CA THR A 7 -0.84 -4.23 14.70
C THR A 7 -1.39 -3.16 15.63
N VAL A 8 -1.34 -3.39 16.94
CA VAL A 8 -1.84 -2.43 17.94
C VAL A 8 -1.04 -1.14 17.91
N THR A 9 0.29 -1.22 17.75
CA THR A 9 1.16 -0.05 17.60
C THR A 9 0.75 0.76 16.37
N SER A 10 0.61 0.11 15.21
CA SER A 10 0.17 0.78 13.98
C SER A 10 -1.21 1.43 14.17
N PHE A 11 -2.19 0.69 14.70
CA PHE A 11 -3.53 1.22 14.98
C PHE A 11 -3.50 2.45 15.88
N PHE A 12 -2.76 2.39 16.99
CA PHE A 12 -2.68 3.49 17.95
C PHE A 12 -2.07 4.75 17.32
N PHE A 13 -0.96 4.61 16.60
CA PHE A 13 -0.33 5.76 15.93
C PHE A 13 -1.16 6.29 14.76
N GLY A 14 -1.87 5.44 14.03
CA GLY A 14 -2.82 5.87 13.00
C GLY A 14 -4.00 6.65 13.59
N PHE A 15 -4.55 6.18 14.72
CA PHE A 15 -5.66 6.82 15.42
C PHE A 15 -5.27 8.21 15.95
N LEU A 16 -4.03 8.37 16.42
CA LEU A 16 -3.51 9.67 16.85
C LEU A 16 -3.16 10.59 15.66
N MET A 17 -2.60 10.04 14.59
CA MET A 17 -2.10 10.82 13.46
C MET A 17 -3.22 11.37 12.57
N THR A 18 -4.29 10.60 12.40
CA THR A 18 -5.43 10.97 11.55
C THR A 18 -6.09 12.32 11.94
N PRO A 19 -6.48 12.58 13.21
CA PRO A 19 -7.06 13.89 13.58
C PRO A 19 -6.05 15.03 13.44
N VAL A 20 -4.76 14.78 13.70
CA VAL A 20 -3.69 15.77 13.51
C VAL A 20 -3.59 16.17 12.04
N LEU A 21 -3.60 15.19 11.13
CA LEU A 21 -3.62 15.45 9.69
C LEU A 21 -4.86 16.25 9.29
N ILE A 22 -6.04 15.90 9.81
CA ILE A 22 -7.31 16.61 9.54
C ILE A 22 -7.19 18.09 9.91
N LEU A 23 -6.60 18.39 11.07
CA LEU A 23 -6.40 19.77 11.50
C LEU A 23 -5.37 20.52 10.65
N ILE A 24 -4.28 19.86 10.24
CA ILE A 24 -3.25 20.47 9.41
C ILE A 24 -3.80 20.82 8.03
N LEU A 25 -4.49 19.90 7.35
CA LEU A 25 -5.03 20.16 6.00
C LEU A 25 -6.11 21.24 6.02
N LYS A 26 -6.93 21.32 7.07
CA LYS A 26 -7.88 22.43 7.26
C LYS A 26 -7.18 23.79 7.40
N LYS A 27 -6.04 23.86 8.08
CA LYS A 27 -5.28 25.11 8.29
C LYS A 27 -4.55 25.61 7.05
N ILE A 28 -4.09 24.70 6.18
CA ILE A 28 -3.28 25.06 5.00
C ILE A 28 -4.11 25.72 3.88
N LYS A 29 -5.43 25.93 4.05
CA LYS A 29 -6.34 26.47 3.01
C LYS A 29 -6.20 25.73 1.67
N PHE A 30 -5.95 24.42 1.71
CA PHE A 30 -6.11 23.57 0.53
C PHE A 30 -7.57 23.50 0.04
N THR A 31 -8.49 24.23 0.69
CA THR A 31 -9.93 24.16 0.52
C THR A 31 -10.54 25.26 -0.33
N GLU A 32 -9.86 26.35 -0.72
CA GLU A 32 -10.50 27.39 -1.54
C GLU A 32 -9.52 28.11 -2.50
N ALA A 33 -9.65 27.84 -3.80
CA ALA A 33 -9.20 28.75 -4.85
C ALA A 33 -10.43 29.49 -5.42
N PRO A 34 -10.43 30.83 -5.51
CA PRO A 34 -11.54 31.60 -6.05
C PRO A 34 -11.50 31.55 -7.58
N GLY A 35 -12.46 30.89 -8.21
CA GLY A 35 -12.57 30.88 -9.67
C GLY A 35 -13.46 29.77 -10.19
N GLY A 36 -14.71 30.14 -10.51
CA GLY A 36 -15.74 29.22 -10.99
C GLY A 36 -15.33 28.36 -12.19
N ARG A 37 -16.01 27.20 -12.26
CA ARG A 37 -15.92 26.13 -13.27
C ARG A 37 -14.93 25.00 -12.96
N ARG A 38 -15.07 24.37 -11.79
CA ARG A 38 -14.69 22.97 -11.57
C ARG A 38 -15.77 22.27 -10.75
N ILE A 39 -16.29 21.15 -11.26
CA ILE A 39 -17.46 20.43 -10.71
C ILE A 39 -17.07 19.51 -9.52
N HIS A 40 -15.77 19.35 -9.24
CA HIS A 40 -15.27 18.71 -8.02
C HIS A 40 -14.43 19.73 -7.24
N ALA A 41 -15.09 20.40 -6.30
CA ALA A 41 -14.45 21.28 -5.34
C ALA A 41 -13.61 20.45 -4.36
N GLY A 42 -12.34 20.81 -4.20
CA GLY A 42 -11.52 20.42 -3.04
C GLY A 42 -11.45 18.93 -2.75
N SER A 43 -10.84 18.13 -3.64
CA SER A 43 -10.33 16.82 -3.20
C SER A 43 -9.19 17.08 -2.21
N ILE A 44 -9.54 17.04 -0.93
CA ILE A 44 -8.56 16.96 0.14
C ILE A 44 -7.66 15.75 -0.21
N PRO A 45 -6.32 15.90 -0.24
CA PRO A 45 -5.40 14.77 -0.47
C PRO A 45 -5.81 13.58 0.41
N SER A 46 -5.60 12.33 -0.03
CA SER A 46 -6.02 11.14 0.72
C SER A 46 -5.40 11.12 2.14
N MET A 47 -6.11 11.76 3.08
CA MET A 47 -5.66 11.95 4.46
C MET A 47 -5.37 10.60 5.11
N GLY A 48 -6.20 9.63 4.75
CA GLY A 48 -6.07 8.26 5.18
C GLY A 48 -4.79 7.59 4.69
N GLY A 49 -4.39 7.78 3.43
CA GLY A 49 -3.19 7.14 2.87
C GLY A 49 -1.93 7.54 3.63
N ILE A 50 -1.77 8.82 3.94
CA ILE A 50 -0.63 9.35 4.72
C ILE A 50 -0.65 8.75 6.14
N ALA A 51 -1.81 8.74 6.80
CA ALA A 51 -1.97 8.20 8.15
C ALA A 51 -1.64 6.69 8.20
N ILE A 52 -2.16 5.90 7.25
CA ILE A 52 -1.93 4.45 7.14
C ILE A 52 -0.43 4.17 6.98
N VAL A 53 0.23 4.85 6.04
CA VAL A 53 1.63 4.58 5.74
C VAL A 53 2.51 4.99 6.92
N PHE A 54 2.26 6.14 7.53
CA PHE A 54 2.95 6.56 8.75
C PHE A 54 2.79 5.53 9.88
N ALA A 55 1.55 5.14 10.19
CA ALA A 55 1.23 4.14 11.19
C ALA A 55 1.93 2.79 10.93
N THR A 56 1.89 2.34 9.68
CA THR A 56 2.52 1.11 9.22
C THR A 56 4.02 1.14 9.46
N PHE A 57 4.71 2.20 9.02
CA PHE A 57 6.16 2.32 9.22
C PHE A 57 6.53 2.41 10.70
N VAL A 58 5.76 3.10 11.55
CA VAL A 58 5.99 3.12 13.01
C VAL A 58 5.86 1.71 13.59
N GLY A 59 4.81 0.97 13.23
CA GLY A 59 4.64 -0.43 13.63
C GLY A 59 5.78 -1.33 13.15
N LEU A 60 6.25 -1.15 11.92
CA LEU A 60 7.34 -1.94 11.36
C LEU A 60 8.68 -1.63 12.04
N PHE A 61 9.04 -0.36 12.22
CA PHE A 61 10.31 0.01 12.87
C PHE A 61 10.35 -0.39 14.34
N ALA A 62 9.21 -0.45 15.02
CA ALA A 62 9.15 -0.89 16.41
C ALA A 62 9.29 -2.43 16.56
N TRP A 63 8.91 -3.22 15.56
CA TRP A 63 8.71 -4.68 15.73
C TRP A 63 9.42 -5.59 14.72
N LEU A 64 9.94 -5.08 13.61
CA LEU A 64 10.82 -5.87 12.73
C LEU A 64 12.22 -5.99 13.34
N SER A 65 12.78 -7.20 13.33
CA SER A 65 14.21 -7.36 13.59
C SER A 65 15.04 -6.83 12.41
N PHE A 66 16.33 -6.58 12.65
CA PHE A 66 17.24 -6.13 11.61
C PHE A 66 17.29 -7.11 10.43
N ASP A 67 17.33 -8.41 10.69
CA ASP A 67 17.32 -9.44 9.63
C ASP A 67 16.06 -9.39 8.79
N GLN A 68 14.89 -9.15 9.40
CA GLN A 68 13.62 -9.03 8.69
C GLN A 68 13.55 -7.75 7.85
N ILE A 69 14.16 -6.65 8.32
CA ILE A 69 14.30 -5.42 7.53
C ILE A 69 15.18 -5.70 6.31
N VAL A 70 16.31 -6.38 6.50
CA VAL A 70 17.21 -6.74 5.39
C VAL A 70 16.49 -7.65 4.40
N GLU A 71 15.78 -8.67 4.86
CA GLU A 71 14.97 -9.58 4.03
C GLU A 71 13.96 -8.81 3.15
N THR A 72 13.26 -7.84 3.73
CA THR A 72 12.14 -7.14 3.07
C THR A 72 12.52 -5.79 2.47
N ARG A 73 13.80 -5.39 2.50
CA ARG A 73 14.26 -4.03 2.16
C ARG A 73 13.75 -3.51 0.81
N TYR A 74 13.80 -4.34 -0.23
CA TYR A 74 13.39 -3.93 -1.58
C TYR A 74 11.86 -3.86 -1.70
N PHE A 75 11.13 -4.73 -0.98
CA PHE A 75 9.68 -4.63 -0.88
C PHE A 75 9.26 -3.34 -0.17
N LEU A 76 9.90 -2.99 0.96
CA LEU A 76 9.62 -1.76 1.71
C LEU A 76 9.94 -0.50 0.89
N VAL A 77 11.03 -0.52 0.12
CA VAL A 77 11.36 0.55 -0.84
C VAL A 77 10.28 0.65 -1.92
N GLY A 78 9.86 -0.48 -2.51
CA GLY A 78 8.76 -0.53 -3.47
C GLY A 78 7.45 0.03 -2.89
N LEU A 79 7.11 -0.33 -1.66
CA LEU A 79 5.93 0.17 -0.94
C LEU A 79 5.99 1.70 -0.75
N ALA A 80 7.13 2.24 -0.31
CA ALA A 80 7.32 3.68 -0.11
C ALA A 80 7.23 4.47 -1.43
N ILE A 81 7.82 3.95 -2.51
CA ILE A 81 7.75 4.58 -3.84
C ILE A 81 6.33 4.51 -4.39
N MET A 82 5.65 3.37 -4.28
CA MET A 82 4.25 3.22 -4.73
C MET A 82 3.33 4.20 -4.01
N PHE A 83 3.48 4.33 -2.69
CA PHE A 83 2.76 5.36 -1.92
C PHE A 83 3.07 6.77 -2.42
N SER A 84 4.34 7.09 -2.68
CA SER A 84 4.73 8.41 -3.18
C SER A 84 4.13 8.72 -4.56
N VAL A 85 4.01 7.71 -5.43
CA VAL A 85 3.34 7.82 -6.73
C VAL A 85 1.85 8.09 -6.55
N GLY A 86 1.18 7.35 -5.66
CA GLY A 86 -0.24 7.57 -5.34
C GLY A 86 -0.49 8.96 -4.74
N LEU A 87 0.31 9.36 -3.76
CA LEU A 87 0.24 10.69 -3.15
C LEU A 87 0.46 11.80 -4.19
N ARG A 88 1.38 11.61 -5.13
CA ARG A 88 1.60 12.58 -6.21
C ARG A 88 0.41 12.64 -7.18
N ASP A 89 -0.19 11.51 -7.49
CA ASP A 89 -1.39 11.43 -8.33
C ASP A 89 -2.56 12.20 -7.71
N ASP A 90 -2.78 12.03 -6.39
CA ASP A 90 -3.81 12.76 -5.65
C ASP A 90 -3.58 14.29 -5.62
N LEU A 91 -2.31 14.73 -5.68
CA LEU A 91 -1.95 16.15 -5.57
C LEU A 91 -1.98 16.92 -6.89
N ILE A 92 -1.57 16.29 -7.99
CA ILE A 92 -1.37 17.00 -9.27
C ILE A 92 -1.95 16.29 -10.49
N GLU A 93 -2.76 15.23 -10.31
CA GLU A 93 -3.41 14.44 -11.37
C GLU A 93 -2.43 14.00 -12.48
N LEU A 94 -1.85 12.81 -12.36
CA LEU A 94 -0.86 12.34 -13.32
C LEU A 94 -1.51 11.88 -14.62
N THR A 95 -0.84 12.16 -15.75
CA THR A 95 -1.21 11.54 -17.02
C THR A 95 -1.02 10.02 -16.97
N ALA A 96 -1.77 9.27 -17.78
CA ALA A 96 -1.67 7.80 -17.82
C ALA A 96 -0.22 7.29 -18.01
N LEU A 97 0.57 7.97 -18.85
CA LEU A 97 1.97 7.63 -19.08
C LEU A 97 2.84 7.90 -17.83
N GLN A 98 2.64 9.03 -17.16
CA GLN A 98 3.36 9.36 -15.91
C GLN A 98 3.03 8.37 -14.80
N LYS A 99 1.76 7.95 -14.67
CA LYS A 99 1.33 6.95 -13.70
C LYS A 99 1.95 5.58 -13.99
N LEU A 100 1.99 5.16 -15.26
CA LEU A 100 2.63 3.92 -15.68
C LEU A 100 4.14 3.92 -15.40
N VAL A 101 4.85 5.00 -15.72
CA VAL A 101 6.28 5.15 -15.40
C VAL A 101 6.50 5.15 -13.89
N GLY A 102 5.65 5.86 -13.14
CA GLY A 102 5.67 5.89 -11.68
C GLY A 102 5.51 4.51 -11.07
N GLN A 103 4.57 3.70 -11.55
CA GLN A 103 4.34 2.32 -11.10
C GLN A 103 5.43 1.33 -11.55
N SER A 104 6.20 1.67 -12.59
CA SER A 104 7.30 0.84 -13.09
C SER A 104 8.49 0.75 -12.12
N ILE A 105 8.77 1.84 -11.41
CA ILE A 105 9.87 1.90 -10.44
C ILE A 105 9.65 0.97 -9.23
N PRO A 106 8.52 1.03 -8.49
CA PRO A 106 8.29 0.11 -7.37
C PRO A 106 8.16 -1.33 -7.85
N ALA A 107 7.57 -1.58 -9.03
CA ALA A 107 7.51 -2.92 -9.60
C ALA A 107 8.91 -3.49 -9.90
N PHE A 108 9.85 -2.68 -10.37
CA PHE A 108 11.25 -3.10 -10.53
C PHE A 108 11.87 -3.56 -9.20
N PHE A 109 11.66 -2.81 -8.11
CA PHE A 109 12.18 -3.21 -6.80
C PHE A 109 11.57 -4.52 -6.30
N VAL A 110 10.28 -4.73 -6.51
CA VAL A 110 9.60 -5.98 -6.11
C VAL A 110 10.03 -7.17 -6.98
N ILE A 111 10.01 -7.00 -8.30
CA ILE A 111 10.20 -8.11 -9.24
C ILE A 111 11.68 -8.47 -9.43
N VAL A 112 12.54 -7.47 -9.62
CA VAL A 112 13.95 -7.69 -9.99
C VAL A 112 14.84 -7.71 -8.75
N MET A 113 14.67 -6.74 -7.85
CA MET A 113 15.57 -6.64 -6.68
C MET A 113 15.18 -7.61 -5.56
N ALA A 114 13.87 -7.78 -5.30
CA ALA A 114 13.37 -8.71 -4.29
C ALA A 114 13.13 -10.14 -4.83
N ASP A 115 13.19 -10.35 -6.16
CA ASP A 115 12.81 -11.59 -6.85
C ASP A 115 11.40 -12.11 -6.47
N ILE A 116 10.48 -11.21 -6.14
CA ILE A 116 9.09 -11.54 -5.84
C ILE A 116 8.30 -11.50 -7.15
N ARG A 117 8.07 -12.68 -7.72
CA ARG A 117 7.41 -12.84 -9.02
C ARG A 117 6.59 -14.11 -9.11
N ILE A 118 5.60 -14.09 -9.99
CA ILE A 118 4.82 -15.27 -10.38
C ILE A 118 5.73 -16.15 -11.23
N SER A 119 6.41 -17.11 -10.61
CA SER A 119 7.41 -17.99 -11.25
C SER A 119 6.86 -19.33 -11.71
N SER A 120 5.65 -19.69 -11.27
CA SER A 120 5.03 -20.99 -11.49
C SER A 120 3.51 -20.86 -11.60
N LEU A 121 2.89 -21.76 -12.38
CA LEU A 121 1.43 -21.98 -12.33
C LEU A 121 1.07 -23.26 -11.58
N TYR A 122 2.01 -23.84 -10.83
CA TYR A 122 1.84 -25.03 -9.99
C TYR A 122 1.20 -26.23 -10.71
N GLY A 123 1.53 -26.41 -11.99
CA GLY A 123 1.02 -27.51 -12.81
C GLY A 123 -0.30 -27.23 -13.52
N PHE A 124 -0.85 -26.01 -13.38
CA PHE A 124 -2.01 -25.59 -14.17
C PHE A 124 -1.68 -25.69 -15.67
N MET A 125 -2.52 -26.41 -16.41
CA MET A 125 -2.30 -26.74 -17.84
C MET A 125 -0.93 -27.39 -18.13
N GLY A 126 -0.33 -28.07 -17.16
CA GLY A 126 1.00 -28.68 -17.29
C GLY A 126 2.17 -27.72 -17.16
N VAL A 127 1.93 -26.45 -16.82
CA VAL A 127 2.98 -25.44 -16.64
C VAL A 127 3.42 -25.39 -15.18
N TYR A 128 4.64 -25.87 -14.93
CA TYR A 128 5.23 -25.87 -13.59
C TYR A 128 6.18 -24.70 -13.36
N GLU A 129 6.89 -24.23 -14.39
CA GLU A 129 7.79 -23.09 -14.29
C GLU A 129 7.54 -22.15 -15.47
N ILE A 130 7.59 -20.85 -15.17
CA ILE A 130 7.41 -19.79 -16.15
C ILE A 130 8.81 -19.23 -16.50
N PRO A 131 9.17 -19.15 -17.80
CA PRO A 131 10.42 -18.53 -18.21
C PRO A 131 10.59 -17.13 -17.62
N TYR A 132 11.81 -16.78 -17.20
CA TYR A 132 12.07 -15.55 -16.42
C TYR A 132 11.46 -14.28 -17.02
N LEU A 133 11.68 -14.02 -18.32
CA LEU A 133 11.13 -12.82 -18.99
C LEU A 133 9.59 -12.78 -18.98
N ILE A 134 8.94 -13.94 -19.15
CA ILE A 134 7.48 -14.05 -19.11
C ILE A 134 6.99 -13.84 -17.67
N SER A 135 7.68 -14.42 -16.69
CA SER A 135 7.38 -14.25 -15.26
C SER A 135 7.46 -12.78 -14.83
N VAL A 136 8.50 -12.06 -15.29
CA VAL A 136 8.65 -10.61 -15.08
C VAL A 136 7.47 -9.86 -15.71
N ALA A 137 7.16 -10.12 -16.98
CA ALA A 137 6.08 -9.43 -17.70
C ALA A 137 4.70 -9.68 -17.06
N VAL A 138 4.39 -10.92 -16.71
CA VAL A 138 3.11 -11.30 -16.07
C VAL A 138 2.99 -10.68 -14.68
N THR A 139 4.07 -10.71 -13.88
CA THR A 139 4.05 -10.09 -12.55
C THR A 139 3.91 -8.58 -12.64
N PHE A 140 4.63 -7.94 -13.57
CA PHE A 140 4.52 -6.51 -13.82
C PHE A 140 3.10 -6.12 -14.21
N PHE A 141 2.51 -6.86 -15.14
CA PHE A 141 1.12 -6.66 -15.55
C PHE A 141 0.15 -6.86 -14.38
N ALA A 142 0.35 -7.88 -13.54
CA ALA A 142 -0.48 -8.11 -12.35
C ALA A 142 -0.40 -6.94 -11.36
N ILE A 143 0.80 -6.41 -11.08
CA ILE A 143 0.97 -5.23 -10.21
C ILE A 143 0.23 -4.02 -10.81
N LEU A 144 0.40 -3.74 -12.11
CA LEU A 144 -0.28 -2.61 -12.76
C LEU A 144 -1.81 -2.76 -12.72
N VAL A 145 -2.33 -3.94 -13.07
CA VAL A 145 -3.77 -4.19 -13.08
C VAL A 145 -4.34 -4.05 -11.68
N LEU A 146 -3.77 -4.72 -10.68
CA LEU A 146 -4.25 -4.64 -9.30
C LEU A 146 -4.20 -3.21 -8.76
N THR A 147 -3.10 -2.48 -9.00
CA THR A 147 -2.95 -1.09 -8.53
C THR A 147 -4.03 -0.18 -9.14
N ASN A 148 -4.25 -0.27 -10.46
CA ASN A 148 -5.25 0.55 -11.12
C ASN A 148 -6.68 0.11 -10.78
N SER A 149 -6.94 -1.19 -10.62
CA SER A 149 -8.23 -1.71 -10.16
C SER A 149 -8.59 -1.22 -8.76
N PHE A 150 -7.64 -1.24 -7.81
CA PHE A 150 -7.87 -0.68 -6.46
C PHE A 150 -8.17 0.81 -6.50
N ASN A 151 -7.42 1.59 -7.30
CA ASN A 151 -7.66 3.03 -7.46
C ASN A 151 -9.03 3.33 -8.10
N LEU A 152 -9.55 2.46 -8.98
CA LEU A 152 -10.90 2.58 -9.54
C LEU A 152 -12.01 2.24 -8.53
N ILE A 153 -11.75 1.31 -7.61
CA ILE A 153 -12.70 0.89 -6.56
C ILE A 153 -12.80 1.93 -5.43
N ASP A 154 -11.73 2.71 -5.20
CA ASP A 154 -11.64 3.76 -4.16
C ASP A 154 -12.55 4.99 -4.42
N GLY A 155 -13.34 4.97 -5.50
CA GLY A 155 -14.38 5.96 -5.77
C GLY A 155 -15.67 5.80 -4.95
N ALA A 156 -15.77 4.75 -4.11
CA ALA A 156 -16.93 4.48 -3.25
C ALA A 156 -16.54 4.54 -1.76
N ASP A 157 -17.39 5.19 -0.95
CA ASP A 157 -17.14 5.44 0.48
C ASP A 157 -16.78 4.16 1.26
N GLY A 158 -15.52 4.04 1.69
CA GLY A 158 -15.03 2.97 2.57
C GLY A 158 -14.88 1.58 1.92
N LEU A 159 -15.16 1.43 0.61
CA LEU A 159 -15.11 0.14 -0.07
C LEU A 159 -13.66 -0.36 -0.23
N ALA A 160 -12.75 0.48 -0.72
CA ALA A 160 -11.35 0.10 -0.87
C ALA A 160 -10.69 -0.22 0.47
N GLY A 161 -11.02 0.54 1.53
CA GLY A 161 -10.51 0.29 2.88
C GLY A 161 -10.99 -1.04 3.47
N SER A 162 -12.28 -1.36 3.35
CA SER A 162 -12.83 -2.62 3.86
C SER A 162 -12.33 -3.85 3.08
N LEU A 163 -12.24 -3.74 1.75
CA LEU A 163 -11.62 -4.79 0.92
C LEU A 163 -10.16 -5.01 1.31
N SER A 164 -9.40 -3.92 1.51
CA SER A 164 -8.01 -4.00 1.95
C SER A 164 -7.87 -4.67 3.32
N LEU A 165 -8.75 -4.37 4.29
CA LEU A 165 -8.75 -5.04 5.60
C LEU A 165 -8.93 -6.54 5.47
N VAL A 166 -9.90 -6.99 4.68
CA VAL A 166 -10.17 -8.42 4.48
C VAL A 166 -8.99 -9.09 3.77
N THR A 167 -8.54 -8.53 2.65
CA THR A 167 -7.45 -9.10 1.85
C THR A 167 -6.14 -9.17 2.64
N LEU A 168 -5.75 -8.09 3.34
CA LEU A 168 -4.52 -8.06 4.14
C LEU A 168 -4.59 -8.93 5.38
N SER A 169 -5.77 -9.08 6.00
CA SER A 169 -5.93 -10.01 7.13
C SER A 169 -5.76 -11.47 6.69
N ILE A 170 -6.35 -11.84 5.54
CA ILE A 170 -6.20 -13.17 4.95
C ILE A 170 -4.76 -13.42 4.54
N LEU A 171 -4.12 -12.50 3.82
CA LEU A 171 -2.73 -12.63 3.41
C LEU A 171 -1.78 -12.65 4.61
N GLY A 172 -2.00 -11.79 5.60
CA GLY A 172 -1.20 -11.76 6.82
C GLY A 172 -1.25 -13.07 7.59
N PHE A 173 -2.44 -13.67 7.72
CA PHE A 173 -2.61 -15.00 8.30
C PHE A 173 -1.93 -16.08 7.46
N TRP A 174 -2.10 -16.06 6.14
CA TRP A 174 -1.46 -17.01 5.25
C TRP A 174 0.07 -16.96 5.33
N PHE A 175 0.67 -15.75 5.28
CA PHE A 175 2.11 -15.56 5.44
C PHE A 175 2.61 -16.08 6.79
N TYR A 176 1.84 -15.90 7.87
CA TYR A 176 2.17 -16.46 9.17
C TYR A 176 2.24 -17.99 9.11
N THR A 177 1.22 -18.64 8.52
CA THR A 177 1.20 -20.11 8.39
C THR A 177 2.27 -20.65 7.45
N ALA A 178 2.70 -19.85 6.46
CA ALA A 178 3.77 -20.18 5.52
C ALA A 178 5.18 -19.92 6.11
N GLY A 179 5.29 -19.42 7.34
CA GLY A 179 6.58 -19.07 7.97
C GLY A 179 7.20 -17.76 7.47
N MET A 180 6.50 -17.01 6.62
CA MET A 180 6.92 -15.71 6.07
C MET A 180 6.60 -14.56 7.05
N ILE A 181 7.22 -14.59 8.23
CA ILE A 181 6.86 -13.72 9.36
C ILE A 181 7.00 -12.23 9.01
N SER A 182 8.01 -11.84 8.25
CA SER A 182 8.26 -10.45 7.85
C SER A 182 7.09 -9.88 7.02
N TYR A 183 6.56 -10.65 6.07
CA TYR A 183 5.40 -10.27 5.26
C TYR A 183 4.08 -10.31 6.04
N SER A 184 3.97 -11.21 7.02
CA SER A 184 2.85 -11.22 7.96
C SER A 184 2.80 -9.93 8.79
N LEU A 185 3.94 -9.50 9.33
CA LEU A 185 4.08 -8.23 10.06
C LEU A 185 3.69 -7.03 9.19
N ILE A 186 4.15 -6.97 7.95
CA ILE A 186 3.77 -5.91 6.99
C ILE A 186 2.26 -5.90 6.75
N SER A 187 1.66 -7.06 6.52
CA SER A 187 0.22 -7.16 6.26
C SER A 187 -0.60 -6.68 7.47
N PHE A 188 -0.26 -7.15 8.67
CA PHE A 188 -1.00 -6.82 9.88
C PHE A 188 -0.76 -5.40 10.40
N THR A 189 0.41 -4.80 10.16
CA THR A 189 0.63 -3.37 10.43
C THR A 189 -0.19 -2.48 9.49
N LEU A 190 -0.33 -2.85 8.21
CA LEU A 190 -1.27 -2.18 7.31
C LEU A 190 -2.73 -2.33 7.77
N VAL A 191 -3.15 -3.52 8.25
CA VAL A 191 -4.48 -3.73 8.84
C VAL A 191 -4.70 -2.77 10.01
N GLY A 192 -3.75 -2.65 10.93
CA GLY A 192 -3.84 -1.71 12.06
C GLY A 192 -4.00 -0.25 11.59
N GLY A 193 -3.19 0.16 10.62
CA GLY A 193 -3.24 1.51 10.05
C GLY A 193 -4.58 1.82 9.37
N ILE A 194 -5.09 0.89 8.57
CA ILE A 194 -6.38 1.05 7.88
C ILE A 194 -7.54 1.09 8.89
N PHE A 195 -7.53 0.17 9.88
CA PHE A 195 -8.58 0.09 10.89
C PHE A 195 -8.66 1.37 11.75
N SER A 196 -7.55 2.07 11.92
CA SER A 196 -7.51 3.33 12.67
C SER A 196 -8.34 4.46 12.03
N ILE A 197 -8.46 4.49 10.70
CA ILE A 197 -9.25 5.49 9.99
C ILE A 197 -10.74 5.25 10.18
N PHE A 198 -11.17 3.99 10.22
CA PHE A 198 -12.57 3.64 10.46
C PHE A 198 -13.06 3.99 11.89
N SER A 199 -12.13 4.32 12.78
CA SER A 199 -12.43 4.60 14.20
C SER A 199 -12.62 6.10 14.50
N ILE A 200 -12.61 6.97 13.48
CA ILE A 200 -12.68 8.44 13.57
C ILE A 200 -13.81 8.96 12.69
#